data_AF-A0A7V5VRD1-F1
#
_entry.id   AF-A0A7V5VRD1-F1
#
_cell.length_a   1.000
_cell.length_b   1.000
_cell.length_c   1.000
_cell.angle_alpha   90.00
_cell.angle_beta   90.00
_cell.angle_gamma   90.00
#
_symmetry.space_group_name_H-M   'P 1'
#
loop_
_entity.id
_entity.type
_entity.pdbx_description
1 polymer ?
#
loop_
_entity_poly.entity_id
_entity_poly.type
_entity_poly.pdbx_seq_one_letter_code
_entity_poly.pdbx_strand_id
1 'polypeptide(L)'
;MTEERVLRLVENLRPILIEEMIYFAYVENEPAGIILAIPDLNQIFRPWRGQPTLWQILGFLWRKRRKYAWYRRKGILTRARVMLMGVRPKYQKRGLESALAYLPVPPVIAMGITHAELSWVGDFNPAMLAVLEATQARRSRVHATFRYYFTPQARLQAQSAERSIIMRF
;
A
#
# COMPACT_ATOMS: atom_id res chain seq x y z
N MET A 1 -5.09 -12.10 -12.79
CA MET A 1 -5.26 -12.79 -11.49
C MET A 1 -6.51 -13.63 -11.58
N THR A 2 -6.51 -14.86 -11.06
CA THR A 2 -7.72 -15.68 -10.94
C THR A 2 -8.53 -15.24 -9.73
N GLU A 3 -9.84 -15.46 -9.77
CA GLU A 3 -10.76 -15.14 -8.68
C GLU A 3 -10.37 -15.85 -7.37
N GLU A 4 -10.08 -17.15 -7.44
CA GLU A 4 -9.62 -17.94 -6.29
C GLU A 4 -8.41 -17.32 -5.59
N ARG A 5 -7.46 -16.76 -6.37
CA ARG A 5 -6.28 -16.13 -5.81
C ARG A 5 -6.63 -14.84 -5.07
N VAL A 6 -7.61 -14.08 -5.56
CA VAL A 6 -8.11 -12.88 -4.87
C VAL A 6 -8.78 -13.29 -3.56
N LEU A 7 -9.67 -14.28 -3.58
CA LEU A 7 -10.39 -14.75 -2.38
C LEU A 7 -9.41 -15.22 -1.30
N ARG A 8 -8.42 -16.04 -1.65
CA ARG A 8 -7.37 -16.47 -0.72
C ARG A 8 -6.58 -15.30 -0.14
N LEU A 9 -6.27 -14.29 -0.96
CA LEU A 9 -5.58 -13.08 -0.47
C LEU A 9 -6.44 -12.33 0.55
N VAL A 10 -7.74 -12.15 0.27
CA VAL A 10 -8.66 -11.47 1.18
C VAL A 10 -8.82 -12.26 2.49
N GLU A 11 -8.95 -13.58 2.43
CA GLU A 11 -9.01 -14.45 3.62
C GLU A 11 -7.78 -14.30 4.51
N ASN A 12 -6.59 -14.30 3.91
CA ASN A 12 -5.33 -14.12 4.64
C ASN A 12 -5.20 -12.72 5.27
N LEU A 13 -5.75 -11.70 4.61
CA LEU A 13 -5.73 -10.32 5.12
C LEU A 13 -6.82 -10.07 6.17
N ARG A 14 -7.92 -10.84 6.18
CA ARG A 14 -9.07 -10.65 7.07
C ARG A 14 -8.72 -10.35 8.54
N PRO A 15 -7.72 -10.99 9.18
CA PRO A 15 -7.39 -10.71 10.58
C PRO A 15 -6.84 -9.31 10.83
N ILE A 16 -6.32 -8.64 9.79
CA ILE A 16 -5.63 -7.34 9.88
C ILE A 16 -6.40 -6.20 9.23
N LEU A 17 -7.55 -6.49 8.60
CA LEU A 17 -8.41 -5.48 7.97
C LEU A 17 -9.12 -4.62 9.01
N ILE A 18 -9.16 -3.32 8.73
CA ILE A 18 -9.91 -2.31 9.49
C ILE A 18 -10.80 -1.62 8.46
N GLU A 19 -12.13 -1.74 8.61
CA GLU A 19 -13.12 -1.19 7.67
C GLU A 19 -12.88 0.30 7.35
N GLU A 20 -12.51 1.08 8.35
CA GLU A 20 -12.23 2.51 8.24
C GLU A 20 -10.97 2.83 7.39
N MET A 21 -10.20 1.80 6.99
CA MET A 21 -9.05 1.89 6.09
C MET A 21 -9.34 1.36 4.67
N ILE A 22 -10.59 0.97 4.39
CA ILE A 22 -11.01 0.37 3.12
C ILE A 22 -12.13 1.20 2.52
N TYR A 23 -11.88 1.76 1.34
CA TYR A 23 -12.89 2.55 0.64
C TYR A 23 -13.07 2.00 -0.77
N PHE A 24 -14.33 1.88 -1.14
CA PHE A 24 -14.77 1.56 -2.49
C PHE A 24 -15.49 2.79 -3.05
N ALA A 25 -15.11 3.18 -4.26
CA ALA A 25 -15.81 4.20 -5.01
C ALA A 25 -16.77 3.54 -5.99
N TYR A 26 -18.01 4.04 -6.04
CA TYR A 26 -19.02 3.63 -6.99
C TYR A 26 -19.49 4.83 -7.80
N VAL A 27 -19.71 4.63 -9.11
CA VAL A 27 -20.29 5.62 -10.02
C VAL A 27 -21.47 4.93 -10.69
N GLU A 28 -22.68 5.47 -10.53
CA GLU A 28 -23.92 4.88 -11.08
C GLU A 28 -24.12 3.40 -10.67
N ASN A 29 -23.84 3.07 -9.40
CA ASN A 29 -23.83 1.71 -8.85
C ASN A 29 -22.79 0.75 -9.44
N GLU A 30 -21.91 1.20 -10.34
CA GLU A 30 -20.78 0.42 -10.82
C GLU A 30 -19.55 0.65 -9.94
N PRO A 31 -18.80 -0.40 -9.54
CA PRO A 31 -17.53 -0.23 -8.85
C PRO A 31 -16.55 0.50 -9.77
N ALA A 32 -16.04 1.62 -9.29
CA ALA A 32 -15.19 2.55 -10.04
C ALA A 32 -13.75 2.58 -9.50
N GLY A 33 -13.54 2.36 -8.21
CA GLY A 33 -12.21 2.32 -7.62
C GLY A 33 -12.17 1.78 -6.20
N ILE A 34 -10.96 1.56 -5.71
CA ILE A 34 -10.69 1.03 -4.37
C ILE A 34 -9.42 1.66 -3.82
N ILE A 35 -9.39 1.87 -2.51
CA ILE A 35 -8.18 2.02 -1.72
C ILE A 35 -8.27 1.09 -0.51
N LEU A 36 -7.19 0.36 -0.28
CA LEU A 36 -7.06 -0.60 0.82
C LEU A 36 -5.76 -0.30 1.55
N ALA A 37 -5.88 0.17 2.79
CA ALA A 37 -4.78 0.30 3.71
C ALA A 37 -4.90 -0.69 4.88
N ILE A 38 -3.77 -1.05 5.46
CA ILE A 38 -3.68 -1.90 6.65
C ILE A 38 -2.78 -1.25 7.70
N PRO A 39 -2.98 -1.52 8.98
CA PRO A 39 -2.04 -1.08 10.02
C PRO A 39 -0.68 -1.77 9.87
N ASP A 40 0.40 -1.05 10.20
CA ASP A 40 1.76 -1.63 10.27
C ASP A 40 1.95 -2.42 11.57
N LEU A 41 1.52 -3.69 11.57
CA LEU A 41 1.65 -4.57 12.73
C LEU A 41 3.11 -4.85 13.13
N ASN A 42 4.08 -4.57 12.26
CA ASN A 42 5.49 -4.69 12.65
C ASN A 42 5.84 -3.77 13.82
N GLN A 43 5.11 -2.66 14.03
CA GLN A 43 5.31 -1.82 15.21
C GLN A 43 5.05 -2.55 16.53
N ILE A 44 4.15 -3.55 16.51
CA ILE A 44 3.82 -4.37 17.68
C ILE A 44 4.88 -5.45 17.91
N PHE A 45 5.36 -6.07 16.83
CA PHE A 45 6.22 -7.25 16.88
C PHE A 45 7.71 -6.93 16.90
N ARG A 46 8.13 -5.77 16.39
CA ARG A 46 9.54 -5.36 16.34
C ARG A 46 10.24 -5.42 17.70
N PRO A 47 9.62 -5.01 18.83
CA PRO A 47 10.24 -5.14 20.15
C PRO A 47 10.49 -6.59 20.59
N TRP A 48 9.80 -7.58 20.01
CA TRP A 48 9.93 -8.99 20.37
C TRP A 48 11.20 -9.63 19.80
N ARG A 49 11.90 -8.95 18.88
CA ARG A 49 13.16 -9.41 18.27
C ARG A 49 13.08 -10.85 17.71
N GLY A 50 11.90 -11.24 17.22
CA GLY A 50 11.66 -12.59 16.67
C GLY A 50 11.46 -13.69 17.71
N GLN A 51 11.55 -13.39 19.01
CA GLN A 51 11.39 -14.37 20.10
C GLN A 51 10.23 -13.95 21.04
N PRO A 52 8.98 -14.17 20.62
CA PRO A 52 7.84 -13.79 21.44
C PRO A 52 7.70 -14.70 22.67
N THR A 53 7.47 -14.11 23.84
CA THR A 53 7.10 -14.89 25.04
C THR A 53 5.63 -15.28 25.00
N LEU A 54 5.26 -16.35 25.71
CA LEU A 54 3.86 -16.81 25.78
C LEU A 54 2.90 -15.68 26.21
N TRP A 55 3.31 -14.86 27.20
CA TRP A 55 2.54 -13.71 27.66
C TRP A 55 2.35 -12.64 26.60
N GLN A 56 3.36 -12.39 25.75
CA GLN A 56 3.24 -11.45 24.64
C GLN A 56 2.25 -11.95 23.58
N ILE A 57 2.27 -13.24 23.27
CA ILE A 57 1.35 -13.87 22.31
C ILE A 57 -0.09 -13.79 22.85
N LEU A 58 -0.32 -14.22 24.09
CA LEU A 58 -1.64 -14.16 24.72
C LEU A 58 -2.17 -12.73 24.81
N GLY A 59 -1.31 -11.79 25.22
CA GLY A 59 -1.64 -10.37 25.26
C GLY A 59 -2.01 -9.81 23.88
N PHE A 60 -1.28 -10.20 22.83
CA PHE A 60 -1.60 -9.83 21.45
C PHE A 60 -2.95 -10.40 21.00
N LEU A 61 -3.20 -11.69 21.24
CA LEU A 61 -4.47 -12.34 20.89
C LEU A 61 -5.68 -11.70 21.58
N TRP A 62 -5.50 -11.19 22.80
CA TRP A 62 -6.55 -10.45 23.50
C TRP A 62 -6.72 -9.03 22.94
N ARG A 63 -5.61 -8.30 22.75
CA ARG A 63 -5.62 -6.89 22.31
C ARG A 63 -6.02 -6.71 20.83
N LYS A 64 -5.83 -7.73 19.98
CA LYS A 64 -6.23 -7.66 18.57
C LYS A 64 -7.76 -7.67 18.37
N ARG A 65 -8.53 -8.25 19.30
CA ARG A 65 -9.99 -8.49 19.16
C ARG A 65 -10.81 -7.24 18.85
N ARG A 66 -10.39 -6.08 19.35
CA ARG A 66 -11.05 -4.78 19.07
C ARG A 66 -10.33 -4.03 17.95
N LYS A 67 -10.08 -4.72 16.83
CA LYS A 67 -9.34 -4.20 15.68
C LYS A 67 -8.03 -3.50 16.10
N TYR A 68 -7.27 -3.99 17.08
CA TYR A 68 -6.05 -3.32 17.61
C TYR A 68 -6.23 -1.96 18.33
N ALA A 69 -7.46 -1.59 18.75
CA ALA A 69 -7.74 -0.31 19.40
C ALA A 69 -6.85 0.00 20.62
N TRP A 70 -6.47 -1.02 21.40
CA TRP A 70 -5.57 -0.84 22.53
C TRP A 70 -4.18 -0.34 22.10
N TYR A 71 -3.60 -0.94 21.05
CA TYR A 71 -2.30 -0.53 20.51
C TYR A 71 -2.33 0.87 19.91
N ARG A 72 -3.45 1.23 19.27
CA ARG A 72 -3.65 2.59 18.74
C ARG A 72 -3.74 3.64 19.84
N ARG A 73 -4.58 3.43 20.85
CA ARG A 73 -4.72 4.35 22.00
C ARG A 73 -3.43 4.52 22.79
N LYS A 74 -2.58 3.50 22.83
CA LYS A 74 -1.26 3.55 23.47
C LYS A 74 -0.18 4.18 22.59
N GLY A 75 -0.50 4.64 21.37
CA GLY A 75 0.47 5.23 20.46
C GLY A 75 1.52 4.23 19.95
N ILE A 76 1.25 2.92 20.02
CA ILE A 76 2.15 1.87 19.51
C ILE A 76 1.93 1.70 18.01
N LEU A 77 0.66 1.68 17.59
CA LEU A 77 0.26 1.50 16.20
C LEU A 77 -0.09 2.87 15.62
N THR A 78 0.91 3.52 15.01
CA THR A 78 0.84 4.90 14.50
C THR A 78 1.04 4.99 12.99
N ARG A 79 1.32 3.86 12.34
CA ARG A 79 1.56 3.78 10.89
C ARG A 79 0.58 2.85 10.22
N ALA A 80 0.18 3.21 9.01
CA ALA A 80 -0.53 2.36 8.08
C ALA A 80 0.25 2.20 6.78
N ARG A 81 -0.05 1.15 6.02
CA ARG A 81 0.47 0.90 4.69
C ARG A 81 -0.69 0.80 3.71
N VAL A 82 -0.67 1.63 2.68
CA VAL A 82 -1.59 1.50 1.54
C VAL A 82 -1.11 0.32 0.72
N MET A 83 -1.88 -0.77 0.73
CA MET A 83 -1.56 -2.01 0.03
C MET A 83 -1.95 -1.96 -1.44
N LEU A 84 -3.08 -1.33 -1.72
CA LEU A 84 -3.66 -1.24 -3.05
C LEU A 84 -4.41 0.08 -3.16
N MET A 85 -4.25 0.73 -4.31
CA MET A 85 -5.11 1.83 -4.76
C MET A 85 -5.30 1.68 -6.26
N GLY A 86 -6.51 1.89 -6.74
CA GLY A 86 -6.79 1.82 -8.16
C GLY A 86 -8.15 2.37 -8.53
N VAL A 87 -8.23 2.93 -9.73
CA VAL A 87 -9.45 3.39 -10.37
C VAL A 87 -9.54 2.75 -11.75
N ARG A 88 -10.72 2.26 -12.13
CA ARG A 88 -10.94 1.65 -13.46
C ARG A 88 -10.66 2.70 -14.54
N PRO A 89 -10.05 2.34 -15.68
CA PRO A 89 -9.65 3.30 -16.72
C PRO A 89 -10.74 4.27 -17.17
N LYS A 90 -12.00 3.82 -17.27
CA LYS A 90 -13.18 4.64 -17.63
C LYS A 90 -13.37 5.87 -16.71
N TYR A 91 -12.94 5.77 -15.45
CA TYR A 91 -13.16 6.78 -14.41
C TYR A 91 -11.89 7.53 -14.00
N GLN A 92 -10.76 7.26 -14.65
CA GLN A 92 -9.50 7.93 -14.34
C GLN A 92 -9.47 9.39 -14.82
N LYS A 93 -8.60 10.21 -14.22
CA LYS A 93 -8.39 11.64 -14.56
C LYS A 93 -9.64 12.51 -14.38
N ARG A 94 -10.56 12.08 -13.51
CA ARG A 94 -11.80 12.81 -13.15
C ARG A 94 -11.82 13.25 -11.69
N GLY A 95 -10.69 13.13 -10.99
CA GLY A 95 -10.56 13.48 -9.56
C GLY A 95 -10.94 12.35 -8.60
N LEU A 96 -11.36 11.19 -9.09
CA LEU A 96 -11.76 10.05 -8.25
C LEU A 96 -10.58 9.49 -7.45
N GLU A 97 -9.39 9.48 -8.04
CA GLU A 97 -8.13 9.10 -7.40
C GLU A 97 -7.83 10.00 -6.19
N SER A 98 -7.99 11.31 -6.36
CA SER A 98 -7.80 12.29 -5.28
C SER A 98 -8.82 12.11 -4.15
N ALA A 99 -10.08 11.88 -4.51
CA ALA A 99 -11.13 11.60 -3.52
C ALA A 99 -10.82 10.31 -2.73
N LEU A 100 -10.43 9.23 -3.41
CA LEU A 100 -10.02 7.98 -2.76
C LEU A 100 -8.78 8.15 -1.89
N ALA A 101 -7.82 9.00 -2.27
CA ALA A 101 -6.64 9.27 -1.46
C ALA A 101 -6.95 10.13 -0.21
N TYR A 102 -7.94 11.01 -0.27
CA TYR A 102 -8.25 11.98 0.78
C TYR A 102 -9.32 11.51 1.78
N LEU A 103 -10.44 10.96 1.29
CA LEU A 103 -11.59 10.60 2.14
C LEU A 103 -11.26 9.64 3.30
N PRO A 104 -10.37 8.64 3.16
CA PRO A 104 -9.99 7.78 4.27
C PRO A 104 -9.15 8.48 5.34
N VAL A 105 -8.52 9.62 5.05
CA VAL A 105 -7.51 10.23 5.91
C VAL A 105 -8.07 10.70 7.26
N PRO A 106 -9.14 11.50 7.34
CA PRO A 106 -9.67 11.96 8.63
C PRO A 106 -10.04 10.83 9.61
N PRO A 107 -10.80 9.78 9.23
CA PRO A 107 -11.11 8.69 10.16
C PRO A 107 -9.86 7.87 10.54
N VAL A 108 -8.90 7.71 9.61
CA VAL A 108 -7.64 7.04 9.91
C VAL A 108 -6.80 7.83 10.92
N ILE A 109 -6.76 9.16 10.82
CA ILE A 109 -6.11 10.03 11.81
C ILE A 109 -6.82 9.95 13.16
N ALA A 110 -8.16 9.99 13.18
CA ALA A 110 -8.94 9.88 14.42
C ALA A 110 -8.69 8.55 15.16
N MET A 111 -8.27 7.50 14.43
CA MET A 111 -7.85 6.24 15.02
C MET A 111 -6.47 6.28 15.67
N GLY A 112 -5.68 7.35 15.54
CA GLY A 112 -4.32 7.48 16.08
C GLY A 112 -3.19 7.14 15.10
N ILE A 113 -3.51 6.96 13.81
CA ILE A 113 -2.51 6.77 12.76
C ILE A 113 -2.02 8.14 12.29
N THR A 114 -0.71 8.34 12.33
CA THR A 114 -0.07 9.62 12.00
C THR A 114 0.76 9.56 10.72
N HIS A 115 1.10 8.36 10.25
CA HIS A 115 1.88 8.18 9.02
C HIS A 115 1.27 7.09 8.14
N ALA A 116 1.33 7.28 6.83
CA ALA A 116 0.97 6.28 5.84
C ALA A 116 2.14 6.02 4.90
N GLU A 117 2.47 4.74 4.67
CA GLU A 117 3.40 4.31 3.63
C GLU A 117 2.60 3.95 2.36
N LEU A 118 2.92 4.59 1.23
CA LEU A 118 2.20 4.42 -0.04
C LEU A 118 2.70 3.24 -0.88
N SER A 119 3.25 2.20 -0.23
CA SER A 119 3.90 1.05 -0.86
C SER A 119 4.93 1.46 -1.92
N TRP A 120 5.31 0.53 -2.80
CA TRP A 120 6.33 0.76 -3.82
C TRP A 120 5.64 1.17 -5.12
N VAL A 121 5.98 2.36 -5.60
CA VAL A 121 5.52 2.88 -6.89
C VAL A 121 6.67 2.78 -7.87
N GLY A 122 6.43 2.12 -9.00
CA GLY A 122 7.39 2.07 -10.11
C GLY A 122 7.50 3.43 -10.80
N ASP A 123 8.70 3.78 -11.25
CA ASP A 123 9.00 4.97 -12.04
C ASP A 123 8.24 5.01 -13.39
N PHE A 124 7.84 3.85 -13.89
CA PHE A 124 6.98 3.70 -15.07
C PHE A 124 5.49 3.98 -14.81
N ASN A 125 5.06 4.32 -13.58
CA ASN A 125 3.66 4.58 -13.23
C ASN A 125 3.40 6.08 -12.98
N PRO A 126 3.28 6.91 -14.02
CA PRO A 126 3.14 8.37 -13.87
C PRO A 126 1.88 8.76 -13.11
N ALA A 127 0.80 7.97 -13.20
CA ALA A 127 -0.44 8.23 -12.48
C ALA A 127 -0.24 8.15 -10.96
N MET A 128 0.45 7.11 -10.47
CA MET A 128 0.74 6.99 -9.04
C MET A 128 1.81 7.99 -8.58
N LEU A 129 2.79 8.34 -9.44
CA LEU A 129 3.77 9.39 -9.12
C LEU A 129 3.06 10.74 -8.89
N ALA A 130 2.08 11.10 -9.73
CA ALA A 130 1.28 12.31 -9.54
C ALA A 130 0.50 12.28 -8.21
N VAL A 131 0.00 11.11 -7.77
CA VAL A 131 -0.64 10.96 -6.46
C VAL A 131 0.38 11.16 -5.32
N LEU A 132 1.61 10.64 -5.43
CA LEU A 132 2.67 10.86 -4.45
C LEU A 132 3.03 12.36 -4.33
N GLU A 133 3.14 13.05 -5.46
CA GLU A 133 3.42 14.49 -5.50
C GLU A 133 2.27 15.30 -4.90
N ALA A 134 1.03 15.01 -5.28
CA ALA A 134 -0.16 15.69 -4.78
C ALA A 134 -0.36 15.50 -3.26
N THR A 135 0.06 14.36 -2.71
CA THR A 135 0.02 14.07 -1.27
C THR A 135 1.25 14.57 -0.52
N GLN A 136 2.20 15.21 -1.21
CA GLN A 136 3.48 15.66 -0.67
C GLN A 136 4.26 14.52 0.04
N ALA A 137 4.13 13.31 -0.49
CA ALA A 137 4.75 12.13 0.10
C ALA A 137 6.27 12.20 0.04
N ARG A 138 6.95 11.92 1.15
CA ARG A 138 8.41 11.83 1.20
C ARG A 138 8.89 10.47 0.72
N ARG A 139 9.77 10.45 -0.28
CA ARG A 139 10.44 9.22 -0.74
C ARG A 139 11.28 8.61 0.40
N SER A 140 10.96 7.39 0.81
CA SER A 140 11.61 6.70 1.93
C SER A 140 12.73 5.73 1.51
N ARG A 141 12.48 4.98 0.43
CA ARG A 141 13.37 3.93 -0.09
C ARG A 141 13.36 3.93 -1.62
N VAL A 142 14.48 3.53 -2.20
CA VAL A 142 14.63 3.28 -3.63
C VAL A 142 15.06 1.84 -3.81
N HIS A 143 14.25 1.08 -4.53
CA HIS A 143 14.60 -0.27 -4.96
C HIS A 143 14.93 -0.19 -6.45
N ALA A 144 16.13 -0.61 -6.82
CA ALA A 144 16.59 -0.64 -8.20
C ALA A 144 16.87 -2.10 -8.59
N THR A 145 16.41 -2.49 -9.77
CA THR A 145 16.73 -3.78 -10.36
C THR A 145 17.66 -3.56 -11.54
N PHE A 146 18.90 -4.01 -11.40
CA PHE A 146 19.89 -3.94 -12.47
C PHE A 146 19.81 -5.19 -13.34
N ARG A 147 19.93 -5.01 -14.65
CA ARG A 147 20.05 -6.12 -15.59
C ARG A 147 21.48 -6.14 -16.13
N TYR A 148 22.18 -7.26 -15.94
CA TYR A 148 23.53 -7.45 -16.47
C TYR A 148 23.50 -8.32 -17.72
N TYR A 149 24.15 -7.86 -18.78
CA TYR A 149 24.31 -8.60 -20.02
C TYR A 149 25.72 -9.21 -20.07
N PHE A 150 25.78 -10.55 -20.12
CA PHE A 150 27.03 -11.31 -20.08
C PHE A 150 27.80 -11.29 -21.40
N THR A 151 27.13 -11.04 -22.53
CA THR A 151 27.78 -10.95 -23.86
C THR A 151 27.72 -9.52 -24.41
N PRO A 152 28.73 -9.08 -25.17
CA PRO A 152 28.71 -7.80 -25.88
C PRO A 152 27.49 -7.67 -26.81
N GLN A 153 27.11 -8.76 -27.48
CA GLN A 153 25.95 -8.80 -28.39
C GLN A 153 24.63 -8.52 -27.67
N ALA A 154 24.38 -9.16 -26.52
CA ALA A 154 23.18 -8.92 -25.72
C ALA A 154 23.16 -7.49 -25.17
N ARG A 155 24.34 -6.94 -24.83
CA ARG A 155 24.50 -5.56 -24.36
C ARG A 155 24.16 -4.55 -25.46
N LEU A 156 24.57 -4.80 -26.70
CA LEU A 156 24.24 -3.98 -27.87
C LEU A 156 22.76 -4.05 -28.24
N GLN A 157 22.15 -5.24 -28.20
CA GLN A 157 20.71 -5.43 -28.45
C GLN A 157 19.84 -4.73 -27.40
N ALA A 158 20.26 -4.75 -26.14
CA ALA A 158 19.57 -4.03 -25.08
C ALA A 158 19.62 -2.51 -25.26
N GLN A 159 20.80 -1.96 -25.60
CA GLN A 159 20.97 -0.54 -25.84
C GLN A 159 20.19 -0.05 -27.06
N SER A 160 20.06 -0.87 -28.11
CA SER A 160 19.22 -0.53 -29.26
C SER A 160 17.73 -0.61 -28.96
N ALA A 161 17.30 -1.52 -28.09
CA ALA A 161 15.91 -1.62 -27.62
C ALA A 161 15.52 -0.49 -26.65
N GLU A 162 16.39 -0.10 -25.72
CA GLU A 162 16.11 0.96 -24.73
C GLU A 162 15.94 2.35 -25.37
N ARG A 163 16.56 2.59 -26.54
CA ARG A 163 16.35 3.81 -27.35
C ARG A 163 14.90 4.00 -27.83
N SER A 164 14.05 2.97 -27.72
CA SER A 164 12.63 3.06 -28.11
C SER A 164 11.67 3.37 -26.95
N ILE A 165 12.12 3.29 -25.69
CA ILE A 165 11.24 3.44 -24.51
C ILE A 165 11.56 4.68 -23.66
N ILE A 166 12.71 5.34 -23.83
CA ILE A 166 13.06 6.52 -23.03
C ILE A 166 13.66 7.61 -23.94
N MET A 167 12.80 8.51 -24.40
CA MET A 167 13.20 9.88 -24.75
C MET A 167 12.09 10.85 -24.32
N ARG A 168 11.95 11.06 -23.01
CA ARG A 168 11.48 12.32 -22.41
C ARG A 168 12.06 12.42 -21.00
N PHE A 169 13.19 13.13 -20.89
CA PHE A 169 13.53 13.87 -19.68
C PHE A 169 13.09 15.32 -19.91
#